data_AF-A0A835YQA1-F1
#
_entry.id   AF-A0A835YQA1-F1
#
_cell.length_a   1.000
_cell.length_b   1.000
_cell.length_c   1.000
_cell.angle_alpha   90.00
_cell.angle_beta   90.00
_cell.angle_gamma   90.00
#
_symmetry.space_group_name_H-M   'P 1'
#
loop_
_entity.id
_entity.type
_entity.pdbx_description
1 polymer ?
#
loop_
_entity_poly.entity_id
_entity_poly.type
_entity_poly.pdbx_seq_one_letter_code
_entity_poly.pdbx_strand_id
1 'polypeptide(L)'
;VAVSPNITEGLRCVALSHANNEDPTTAVKYLINIAKHPQEGKYRVLKKQNSRFMNEVWLNPGIRGMFQAIGFREYDKGLVELAAVSDETLCALLQLLQEL
;
A
#
# COMPACT_ATOMS: atom_id res chain seq x y z
N VAL A 1 15.19 8.15 2.38
CA VAL A 1 15.34 8.21 0.90
C VAL A 1 14.01 7.77 0.30
N ALA A 2 13.40 8.55 -0.59
CA ALA A 2 12.21 8.12 -1.30
C ALA A 2 12.58 6.94 -2.21
N VAL A 3 11.82 5.85 -2.14
CA VAL A 3 12.04 4.67 -2.99
C VAL A 3 11.09 4.79 -4.17
N SER A 4 11.60 4.63 -5.39
CA SER A 4 10.77 4.60 -6.59
C SER A 4 9.81 3.40 -6.55
N PRO A 5 8.54 3.57 -6.93
CA PRO A 5 7.58 2.48 -6.98
C PRO A 5 7.96 1.48 -8.07
N ASN A 6 7.68 0.20 -7.83
CA ASN A 6 7.84 -0.88 -8.81
C ASN A 6 6.46 -1.36 -9.29
N ILE A 7 5.98 -0.78 -10.39
CA ILE A 7 4.66 -1.10 -10.97
C ILE A 7 4.53 -2.58 -11.32
N THR A 8 5.56 -3.14 -11.97
CA THR A 8 5.54 -4.53 -12.41
C THR A 8 5.37 -5.48 -11.22
N GLU A 9 6.08 -5.23 -10.12
CA GLU A 9 5.91 -6.02 -8.90
C GLU A 9 4.55 -5.77 -8.24
N GLY A 10 4.06 -4.53 -8.25
CA GLY A 10 2.72 -4.20 -7.76
C GLY A 10 1.63 -5.00 -8.47
N LEU A 11 1.68 -5.07 -9.80
CA LEU A 11 0.72 -5.84 -10.61
C LEU A 11 0.82 -7.34 -10.36
N ARG A 12 2.04 -7.88 -10.18
CA ARG A 12 2.23 -9.29 -9.77
C ARG A 12 1.58 -9.58 -8.42
N CYS A 13 1.70 -8.63 -7.48
CA CYS A 13 1.11 -8.74 -6.16
C CYS A 13 -0.43 -8.63 -6.18
N VAL A 14 -1.00 -7.79 -7.05
CA VAL A 14 -2.46 -7.74 -7.29
C VAL A 14 -2.96 -9.07 -7.85
N ALA A 15 -2.28 -9.63 -8.84
CA ALA A 15 -2.63 -10.95 -9.37
C ALA A 15 -2.56 -12.06 -8.30
N LEU A 16 -1.56 -12.00 -7.41
CA LEU A 16 -1.46 -12.90 -6.26
C LEU A 16 -2.63 -12.71 -5.26
N SER A 17 -2.99 -11.46 -4.97
CA SER A 17 -4.14 -11.11 -4.13
C SER A 17 -5.43 -11.74 -4.65
N HIS A 18 -5.68 -11.63 -5.96
CA HIS A 18 -6.81 -12.28 -6.62
C HIS A 18 -6.77 -13.80 -6.52
N ALA A 19 -5.61 -14.41 -6.79
CA ALA A 19 -5.45 -15.87 -6.69
C ALA A 19 -5.72 -16.39 -5.27
N ASN A 20 -5.39 -15.61 -4.25
CA ASN A 20 -5.61 -15.95 -2.84
C ASN A 20 -7.01 -15.58 -2.32
N ASN A 21 -7.85 -14.92 -3.12
CA ASN A 21 -9.14 -14.34 -2.69
C ASN A 21 -9.01 -13.38 -1.49
N GLU A 22 -7.94 -12.58 -1.47
CA GLU A 22 -7.73 -11.54 -0.46
C GLU A 22 -8.72 -10.38 -0.71
N ASP A 23 -9.43 -9.91 0.33
CA ASP A 23 -10.36 -8.77 0.23
C ASP A 23 -9.60 -7.43 0.20
N PRO A 24 -9.65 -6.66 -0.91
CA PRO A 24 -8.91 -5.41 -1.04
C PRO A 24 -9.64 -4.20 -0.44
N THR A 25 -10.88 -4.35 0.07
CA THR A 25 -11.74 -3.23 0.47
C THR A 25 -11.06 -2.26 1.45
N THR A 26 -10.36 -2.79 2.45
CA THR A 26 -9.66 -1.95 3.44
C THR A 26 -8.37 -1.36 2.89
N ALA A 27 -7.64 -2.11 2.06
CA ALA A 27 -6.46 -1.61 1.36
C ALA A 27 -6.79 -0.40 0.47
N VAL A 28 -7.84 -0.52 -0.34
CA VAL A 28 -8.34 0.55 -1.23
C VAL A 28 -8.64 1.83 -0.44
N LYS A 29 -9.27 1.75 0.74
CA LYS A 29 -9.55 2.92 1.58
C LYS A 29 -8.28 3.65 2.01
N TYR A 30 -7.23 2.92 2.41
CA TYR A 30 -5.95 3.53 2.77
C TYR A 30 -5.30 4.23 1.58
N LEU A 31 -5.25 3.56 0.42
CA LEU A 31 -4.63 4.10 -0.79
C LEU A 31 -5.40 5.31 -1.34
N ILE A 32 -6.73 5.29 -1.34
CA ILE A 32 -7.56 6.45 -1.76
C ILE A 32 -7.29 7.67 -0.87
N ASN A 33 -7.15 7.50 0.44
CA ASN A 33 -6.86 8.62 1.34
C ASN A 33 -5.51 9.27 1.00
N ILE A 34 -4.50 8.47 0.65
CA ILE A 34 -3.19 8.97 0.21
C ILE A 34 -3.32 9.66 -1.16
N ALA A 35 -4.04 9.07 -2.11
CA ALA A 35 -4.24 9.66 -3.44
C ALA A 35 -4.93 11.02 -3.39
N LYS A 36 -5.95 11.16 -2.52
CA LYS A 36 -6.70 12.40 -2.34
C LYS A 36 -5.95 13.47 -1.55
N HIS A 37 -5.05 13.04 -0.66
CA HIS A 37 -4.33 13.92 0.26
C HIS A 37 -2.82 13.60 0.29
N PRO A 38 -2.09 13.70 -0.84
CA PRO A 38 -0.71 13.22 -0.94
C PRO A 38 0.27 13.96 -0.01
N GLN A 39 -0.05 15.21 0.35
CA GLN A 39 0.75 16.04 1.25
C GLN A 39 0.49 15.73 2.74
N GLU A 40 -0.60 15.03 3.08
CA GLU A 40 -0.94 14.72 4.46
C GLU A 40 -0.21 13.46 4.95
N GLY A 41 0.90 13.66 5.67
CA GLY A 41 1.72 12.56 6.20
C GLY A 41 0.97 11.55 7.07
N LYS A 42 -0.12 11.95 7.74
CA LYS A 42 -0.91 11.07 8.62
C LYS A 42 -1.49 9.84 7.91
N TYR A 43 -1.80 9.94 6.62
CA TYR A 43 -2.35 8.80 5.85
C TYR A 43 -1.26 7.84 5.37
N ARG A 44 0.00 8.28 5.38
CA ARG A 44 1.15 7.51 4.93
C ARG A 44 1.78 6.67 6.03
N VAL A 45 1.31 6.80 7.27
CA VAL A 45 1.82 6.06 8.44
C VAL A 45 0.73 5.12 8.97
N LEU A 46 0.98 3.82 8.85
CA LEU A 46 0.05 2.75 9.23
C LEU A 46 0.64 1.98 10.42
N LYS A 47 -0.19 1.71 11.42
CA LYS A 47 0.24 1.02 12.66
C LYS A 47 -0.16 -0.45 12.59
N LYS A 48 0.79 -1.37 12.73
CA LYS A 48 0.51 -2.82 12.82
C LYS A 48 -0.34 -3.20 14.04
N GLN A 49 -0.37 -2.35 15.06
CA GLN A 49 -1.25 -2.52 16.22
C GLN A 49 -2.73 -2.29 15.88
N ASN A 50 -3.05 -1.64 14.75
CA ASN A 50 -4.41 -1.53 14.27
C ASN A 50 -4.85 -2.89 13.71
N SER A 51 -5.79 -3.55 14.39
CA SER A 51 -6.25 -4.89 14.04
C SER A 51 -6.81 -4.98 12.63
N ARG A 52 -7.57 -3.96 12.19
CA ARG A 52 -8.12 -3.88 10.83
C ARG A 52 -7.00 -3.83 9.79
N PHE A 53 -6.03 -2.93 9.95
CA PHE A 53 -4.87 -2.88 9.05
C PHE A 53 -4.07 -4.20 9.06
N MET A 54 -3.78 -4.74 10.24
CA MET A 54 -2.97 -5.96 10.34
C MET A 54 -3.65 -7.16 9.68
N ASN A 55 -4.92 -7.41 10.00
CA ASN A 55 -5.62 -8.61 9.56
C ASN A 55 -6.14 -8.52 8.12
N GLU A 56 -6.58 -7.34 7.69
CA GLU A 56 -7.22 -7.17 6.38
C GLU A 56 -6.23 -6.67 5.31
N VAL A 57 -5.04 -6.21 5.69
CA VAL A 57 -4.03 -5.68 4.74
C VAL A 57 -2.69 -6.37 4.92
N TRP A 58 -2.09 -6.34 6.12
CA TRP A 58 -0.68 -6.68 6.27
C TRP A 58 -0.40 -8.20 6.35
N LEU A 59 -1.37 -9.00 6.80
CA LEU A 59 -1.28 -10.46 6.78
C LEU A 59 -1.58 -11.07 5.41
N ASN A 60 -2.24 -10.30 4.53
CA ASN A 60 -2.58 -10.70 3.17
C ASN A 60 -1.34 -10.53 2.27
N PRO A 61 -0.66 -11.61 1.82
CA PRO A 61 0.64 -11.50 1.15
C PRO A 61 0.59 -10.75 -0.19
N GLY A 62 -0.46 -10.90 -0.99
CA GLY A 62 -0.64 -10.14 -2.23
C GLY A 62 -0.79 -8.65 -1.94
N ILE A 63 -1.74 -8.29 -1.09
CA ILE A 63 -1.98 -6.90 -0.69
C ILE A 63 -0.72 -6.27 -0.03
N ARG A 64 -0.08 -6.97 0.92
CA ARG A 64 1.17 -6.48 1.55
C ARG A 64 2.27 -6.26 0.52
N GLY A 65 2.46 -7.21 -0.40
CA GLY A 65 3.46 -7.10 -1.46
C GLY A 65 3.23 -5.87 -2.33
N MET A 66 1.96 -5.58 -2.67
CA MET A 66 1.58 -4.38 -3.40
C MET A 66 1.94 -3.10 -2.64
N PHE A 67 1.67 -3.01 -1.33
CA PHE A 67 2.07 -1.86 -0.52
C PHE A 67 3.60 -1.68 -0.54
N GLN A 68 4.35 -2.77 -0.40
CA GLN A 68 5.81 -2.73 -0.46
C GLN A 68 6.32 -2.30 -1.85
N ALA A 69 5.64 -2.71 -2.92
CA ALA A 69 5.95 -2.32 -4.30
C ALA A 69 5.71 -0.82 -4.56
N ILE A 70 4.69 -0.22 -3.93
CA ILE A 70 4.45 1.24 -3.96
C ILE A 70 5.53 2.01 -3.18
N GLY A 71 6.23 1.34 -2.27
CA GLY A 71 7.33 1.92 -1.50
C GLY A 71 7.08 2.02 0.00
N PHE A 72 6.00 1.42 0.53
CA PHE A 72 5.83 1.31 1.98
C PHE A 72 6.94 0.44 2.58
N ARG A 73 7.51 0.90 3.70
CA ARG A 73 8.55 0.19 4.45
C ARG A 73 8.13 0.00 5.89
N GLU A 74 8.52 -1.13 6.46
CA GLU A 74 8.36 -1.40 7.87
C GLU A 74 9.52 -0.78 8.66
N TYR A 75 9.20 -0.20 9.81
CA TYR A 75 10.15 0.41 10.73
C TYR A 75 10.06 -0.23 12.11
N ASP A 76 11.17 -0.17 12.84
CA ASP A 76 11.24 -0.56 14.24
C ASP A 76 10.16 0.21 15.03
N LYS A 77 9.31 -0.53 15.75
CA LYS A 77 8.04 -0.13 16.44
C LYS A 77 6.75 -0.55 15.75
N GLY A 78 6.81 -1.36 14.69
CA GLY A 78 5.61 -1.91 14.05
C GLY A 78 4.81 -0.84 13.30
N LEU A 79 5.52 0.14 12.76
CA LEU A 79 4.98 1.13 11.84
C LEU A 79 5.31 0.70 10.41
N VAL A 80 4.37 0.96 9.51
CA VAL A 80 4.55 0.82 8.07
C VAL A 80 4.33 2.20 7.49
N GLU A 81 5.35 2.75 6.83
CA GLU A 81 5.30 4.11 6.33
C GLU A 81 5.68 4.20 4.85
N LEU A 82 4.93 5.01 4.12
CA LEU A 82 5.29 5.50 2.79
C LEU A 82 5.99 6.85 2.93
N ALA A 83 7.19 6.97 2.34
CA ALA A 83 7.91 8.23 2.27
C ALA A 83 7.10 9.32 1.53
N ALA A 84 7.66 10.53 1.40
CA ALA A 84 6.99 11.60 0.65
C ALA A 84 6.56 11.09 -0.74
N VAL A 85 5.29 11.32 -1.08
CA VAL A 85 4.70 10.83 -2.34
C VAL A 85 5.20 11.71 -3.46
N SER A 86 6.01 11.12 -4.35
CA SER A 86 6.35 11.71 -5.63
C SER A 86 5.22 11.52 -6.64
N ASP A 87 5.27 12.25 -7.76
CA ASP A 87 4.32 12.07 -8.87
C ASP A 87 4.36 10.63 -9.41
N GLU A 88 5.55 10.02 -9.48
CA GLU A 88 5.71 8.61 -9.85
C GLU A 88 4.96 7.68 -8.89
N THR A 89 5.08 7.93 -7.59
CA THR A 89 4.39 7.15 -6.54
C THR A 89 2.87 7.29 -6.66
N LEU A 90 2.39 8.50 -6.94
CA LEU A 90 0.97 8.77 -7.11
C LEU A 90 0.43 8.09 -8.37
N CYS A 91 1.13 8.19 -9.51
CA CYS A 91 0.78 7.48 -10.74
C CYS A 91 0.72 5.96 -10.52
N ALA A 92 1.70 5.41 -9.81
CA ALA A 92 1.74 4.00 -9.47
C ALA A 92 0.55 3.55 -8.63
N LEU A 93 0.25 4.30 -7.58
CA LEU A 93 -0.86 4.03 -6.69
C LEU A 93 -2.19 4.08 -7.46
N LEU A 94 -2.39 5.09 -8.31
CA LEU A 94 -3.61 5.24 -9.10
C LEU A 94 -3.80 4.10 -10.11
N GLN A 95 -2.73 3.63 -10.75
CA GLN A 95 -2.79 2.47 -11.65
C GLN A 95 -3.16 1.20 -10.87
N LEU A 96 -2.49 0.91 -9.76
CA LEU A 96 -2.78 -0.29 -8.96
C LEU A 96 -4.19 -0.28 -8.38
N LEU A 97 -4.71 0.90 -8.01
CA LEU A 97 -6.11 1.04 -7.56
C LEU A 97 -7.15 0.64 -8.62
N GLN A 98 -6.83 0.71 -9.91
CA GLN A 98 -7.74 0.31 -10.99
C GLN A 98 -7.81 -1.21 -11.17
N GLU A 99 -6.80 -1.92 -10.64
CA GLU A 99 -6.64 -3.37 -10.78
C GLU A 99 -7.09 -4.14 -9.53
N LEU A 100 -7.43 -3.44 -8.44
CA LEU A 100 -7.90 -4.00 -7.16
C LEU A 100 -9.42 -4.19 -7.12
#